data_AF-A0A3D1X2C3-F1
#
_entry.id   AF-A0A3D1X2C3-F1
#
_cell.length_a   1.000
_cell.length_b   1.000
_cell.length_c   1.000
_cell.angle_alpha   90.00
_cell.angle_beta   90.00
_cell.angle_gamma   90.00
#
_symmetry.space_group_name_H-M   'P 1'
#
loop_
_entity.id
_entity.type
_entity.pdbx_description
1 polymer ?
#
loop_
_entity_poly.entity_id
_entity_poly.type
_entity_poly.pdbx_seq_one_letter_code
_entity_poly.pdbx_strand_id
1 'polypeptide(L)'
;KSEFETVPPGSDCVRRPVEDAALRNLQLENLRKAIAELDVQGQNLLSLRYSDALTMDEISQIYGISKMAVSKRLKKLHEKLGSSVS
;
A
#
# COMPACT_ATOMS: atom_id res chain seq x y z
N LYS A 1 35.71 -35.20 -21.05
CA LYS A 1 35.25 -33.87 -21.49
C LYS A 1 33.74 -33.96 -21.51
N SER A 2 33.07 -33.47 -20.45
CA SER A 2 31.62 -33.64 -20.25
C SER A 2 30.90 -32.44 -20.87
N GLU A 3 29.98 -32.73 -21.77
CA GLU A 3 29.15 -31.78 -22.48
C GLU A 3 28.09 -31.26 -21.52
N PHE A 4 28.45 -30.27 -20.70
CA PHE A 4 27.48 -29.55 -19.88
C PHE A 4 26.65 -28.67 -20.82
N GLU A 5 25.42 -29.10 -21.09
CA GLU A 5 24.37 -28.18 -21.52
C GLU A 5 23.78 -27.55 -20.25
N THR A 6 24.53 -26.64 -19.63
CA THR A 6 23.97 -25.77 -18.60
C THR A 6 23.09 -24.76 -19.31
N VAL A 7 21.79 -25.05 -19.35
CA VAL A 7 20.75 -24.06 -19.67
C VAL A 7 20.96 -22.87 -18.72
N PRO A 8 21.29 -21.67 -19.22
CA PRO A 8 21.29 -20.51 -18.35
C PRO A 8 19.86 -20.37 -17.82
N PRO A 9 19.63 -20.09 -16.52
CA PRO A 9 18.32 -19.63 -16.09
C PRO A 9 18.14 -18.24 -16.70
N GLY A 10 17.70 -18.22 -17.96
CA GLY A 10 17.08 -17.08 -18.58
C GLY A 10 15.80 -16.84 -17.82
N SER A 11 15.94 -16.24 -16.64
CA SER A 11 14.90 -15.43 -16.02
C SER A 11 14.72 -14.18 -16.90
N ASP A 12 14.49 -14.38 -18.19
CA ASP A 12 13.71 -13.47 -18.98
C ASP A 12 12.34 -13.52 -18.30
N CYS A 13 12.14 -12.58 -17.38
CA CYS A 13 10.83 -12.24 -16.87
C CYS A 13 9.98 -11.97 -18.12
N VAL A 14 9.31 -13.01 -18.62
CA VAL A 14 8.32 -12.87 -19.68
C VAL A 14 7.35 -11.86 -19.09
N ARG A 15 7.38 -10.65 -19.63
CA ARG A 15 6.44 -9.60 -19.26
C ARG A 15 5.07 -10.18 -19.50
N ARG A 16 4.31 -10.36 -18.42
CA ARG A 16 2.99 -10.95 -18.41
C ARG A 16 2.01 -9.81 -18.14
N PRO A 17 1.79 -8.89 -19.09
CA PRO A 17 1.05 -7.66 -18.83
C PRO A 17 -0.37 -7.93 -18.35
N VAL A 18 -0.98 -9.05 -18.76
CA VAL A 18 -2.31 -9.46 -18.34
C VAL A 18 -2.28 -9.93 -16.88
N GLU A 19 -1.37 -10.84 -16.52
CA GLU A 19 -1.24 -11.34 -15.16
C GLU A 19 -0.78 -10.25 -14.19
N ASP A 20 0.13 -9.37 -14.61
CA ASP A 20 0.57 -8.20 -13.85
C ASP A 20 -0.60 -7.24 -13.58
N ALA A 21 -1.45 -7.00 -14.59
CA ALA A 21 -2.66 -6.19 -14.43
C ALA A 21 -3.69 -6.88 -13.52
N ALA A 22 -3.88 -8.20 -13.66
CA ALA A 22 -4.78 -8.98 -12.82
C ALA A 22 -4.33 -8.94 -11.35
N LEU A 23 -3.02 -9.08 -11.09
CA LEU A 23 -2.45 -8.99 -9.75
C LEU A 23 -2.65 -7.60 -9.15
N ARG A 24 -2.39 -6.53 -9.92
CA ARG A 24 -2.63 -5.14 -9.48
C ARG A 24 -4.10 -4.89 -9.16
N ASN A 25 -5.01 -5.42 -9.97
CA ASN A 25 -6.46 -5.29 -9.73
C ASN A 25 -6.89 -6.03 -8.48
N LEU A 26 -6.36 -7.24 -8.24
CA LEU A 26 -6.61 -8.00 -7.01
C LEU A 26 -6.09 -7.24 -5.77
N GLN A 27 -4.88 -6.70 -5.83
CA GLN A 27 -4.32 -5.87 -4.75
C GLN A 27 -5.18 -4.62 -4.51
N LEU A 28 -5.68 -3.97 -5.56
CA LEU A 28 -6.57 -2.82 -5.44
C LEU A 28 -7.91 -3.19 -4.78
N GLU A 29 -8.48 -4.35 -5.12
CA GLU A 29 -9.70 -4.85 -4.48
C GLU A 29 -9.47 -5.15 -2.99
N ASN A 30 -8.38 -5.83 -2.66
CA ASN A 30 -8.02 -6.11 -1.26
C ASN A 30 -7.82 -4.82 -0.47
N LEU A 31 -7.13 -3.83 -1.05
CA LEU A 31 -6.93 -2.53 -0.42
C LEU A 31 -8.25 -1.81 -0.15
N ARG A 32 -9.20 -1.83 -1.10
CA ARG A 32 -10.53 -1.24 -0.93
C ARG A 32 -11.30 -1.91 0.22
N LYS A 33 -11.24 -3.24 0.32
CA LYS A 33 -11.84 -3.99 1.43
C LYS A 33 -11.19 -3.61 2.76
N ALA A 34 -9.86 -3.60 2.82
CA ALA A 34 -9.12 -3.25 4.02
C ALA A 34 -9.41 -1.82 4.49
N ILE A 35 -9.59 -0.86 3.58
CA ILE A 35 -10.01 0.51 3.89
C ILE A 35 -11.44 0.54 4.46
N ALA A 36 -12.36 -0.22 3.87
CA ALA A 36 -13.74 -0.31 4.36
C ALA A 36 -13.85 -0.89 5.79
N GLU A 37 -12.91 -1.75 6.18
CA GLU A 37 -12.79 -2.34 7.52
C GLU A 37 -12.06 -1.45 8.53
N LEU A 38 -11.55 -0.28 8.13
CA LEU A 38 -11.00 0.69 9.06
C LEU A 38 -12.11 1.31 9.90
N ASP A 39 -11.76 1.71 11.12
CA ASP A 39 -12.62 2.55 11.93
C ASP A 39 -12.80 3.94 11.30
N VAL A 40 -13.84 4.65 11.73
CA VAL A 40 -14.17 5.99 11.21
C VAL A 40 -12.98 6.95 11.35
N GLN A 41 -12.21 6.85 12.45
CA GLN A 41 -11.02 7.69 12.61
C GLN A 41 -9.92 7.37 11.59
N GLY A 42 -9.68 6.10 11.29
CA GLY A 42 -8.72 5.67 10.28
C GLY A 42 -9.14 6.11 8.87
N GLN A 43 -10.40 5.94 8.51
CA GLN A 43 -10.94 6.38 7.22
C GLN A 43 -10.83 7.90 7.04
N ASN A 44 -11.21 8.68 8.06
CA ASN A 44 -11.10 10.14 8.03
C ASN A 44 -9.66 10.62 7.89
N LEU A 45 -8.72 9.98 8.60
CA LEU A 45 -7.30 10.32 8.51
C LEU A 45 -6.74 10.04 7.11
N LEU A 46 -7.17 8.96 6.45
CA LEU A 46 -6.80 8.70 5.06
C LEU A 46 -7.42 9.73 4.10
N SER A 47 -8.68 10.09 4.28
CA SER A 47 -9.34 11.11 3.45
C SER A 47 -8.58 12.43 3.50
N LEU A 48 -8.27 12.92 4.70
CA LEU A 48 -7.52 14.17 4.87
C LEU A 48 -6.14 14.10 4.24
N ARG A 49 -5.44 12.96 4.38
CA ARG A 49 -4.07 12.82 3.86
C ARG A 49 -4.00 12.65 2.35
N TYR A 50 -4.93 11.90 1.75
CA TYR A 50 -4.84 11.43 0.36
C TYR A 50 -5.90 12.01 -0.57
N SER A 51 -7.13 12.22 -0.09
CA SER A 51 -8.18 12.86 -0.89
C SER A 51 -8.02 14.38 -0.88
N ASP A 52 -7.90 14.96 0.33
CA ASP A 52 -7.76 16.41 0.51
C ASP A 52 -6.29 16.87 0.42
N ALA A 53 -5.36 15.92 0.32
CA ALA A 53 -3.92 16.12 0.17
C ALA A 53 -3.27 16.99 1.26
N LEU A 54 -3.84 17.03 2.47
CA LEU A 54 -3.32 17.81 3.59
C LEU A 54 -1.98 17.27 4.09
N THR A 55 -1.14 18.19 4.56
CA THR A 55 0.11 17.89 5.24
C THR A 55 -0.14 17.36 6.65
N MET A 56 0.85 16.68 7.24
CA MET A 56 0.75 16.25 8.64
C MET A 56 0.57 17.42 9.61
N ASP A 57 1.07 18.62 9.27
CA ASP A 57 0.95 19.80 10.12
C ASP A 57 -0.48 20.34 10.10
N GLU A 58 -1.12 20.44 8.93
CA GLU A 58 -2.52 20.85 8.80
C GLU A 58 -3.46 19.84 9.49
N ILE A 59 -3.21 18.55 9.29
CA ILE A 59 -3.97 17.49 9.97
C ILE A 59 -3.80 17.59 11.50
N SER A 60 -2.58 17.89 11.97
CA SER A 60 -2.31 18.05 13.41
C SER A 60 -3.12 19.19 14.03
N GLN A 61 -3.29 20.29 13.28
CA GLN A 61 -4.12 21.44 13.69
C GLN A 61 -5.61 21.07 13.74
N ILE A 62 -6.13 20.37 12.72
CA ILE A 62 -7.54 19.93 12.67
C ILE A 62 -7.89 19.01 13.84
N TYR A 63 -7.03 18.04 14.15
CA TYR A 63 -7.27 17.09 15.24
C TYR A 63 -6.92 17.64 16.63
N GLY A 64 -6.22 18.77 16.72
CA GLY A 64 -5.71 19.31 17.99
C GLY A 64 -4.68 18.39 18.66
N ILE A 65 -3.87 17.68 17.87
CA ILE A 65 -2.84 16.74 18.37
C ILE A 65 -1.48 17.07 17.77
N SER A 66 -0.41 16.46 18.27
CA SER A 66 0.92 16.69 17.70
C SER A 66 1.09 16.01 16.34
N LYS A 67 1.93 16.60 15.47
CA LYS A 67 2.39 15.99 14.20
C LYS A 67 2.90 14.55 14.39
N MET A 68 3.59 14.30 15.50
CA MET A 68 4.11 12.97 15.84
C MET A 68 2.98 11.96 16.09
N ALA A 69 1.89 12.38 16.75
CA ALA A 69 0.73 11.53 16.96
C ALA A 69 0.04 11.20 15.62
N VAL A 70 -0.08 12.18 14.71
CA VAL A 70 -0.56 11.95 13.33
C VAL A 70 0.33 10.95 12.61
N SER A 71 1.65 11.13 12.64
CA SER A 71 2.63 10.24 12.01
C SER A 71 2.51 8.80 12.53
N LYS A 72 2.41 8.60 13.85
CA LYS A 72 2.21 7.27 14.45
C LYS A 72 0.92 6.61 13.98
N ARG A 73 -0.19 7.36 13.91
CA ARG A 73 -1.48 6.86 13.43
C ARG A 73 -1.40 6.46 11.96
N LEU A 74 -0.84 7.32 11.10
CA LEU A 74 -0.64 7.01 9.68
C LEU A 74 0.25 5.79 9.47
N LYS A 75 1.35 5.67 10.21
CA LYS A 75 2.22 4.49 10.14
C LYS A 75 1.47 3.20 10.44
N LYS A 76 0.65 3.19 11.50
CA LYS A 76 -0.17 2.02 11.87
C LYS A 76 -1.19 1.67 10.76
N LEU A 77 -1.79 2.67 10.12
CA LEU A 77 -2.67 2.46 8.98
C LEU A 77 -1.92 1.87 7.79
N HIS A 78 -0.72 2.38 7.46
CA HIS A 78 0.10 1.84 6.39
C HIS A 78 0.54 0.40 6.63
N GLU A 79 0.88 0.04 7.86
CA GLU A 79 1.20 -1.35 8.24
C GLU A 79 -0.01 -2.27 8.02
N LYS A 80 -1.20 -1.85 8.48
CA LYS A 80 -2.44 -2.63 8.30
C LYS A 80 -2.80 -2.78 6.82
N LEU A 81 -2.78 -1.69 6.05
CA LEU A 81 -3.09 -1.73 4.62
C LEU A 81 -2.03 -2.49 3.82
N GLY A 82 -0.75 -2.33 4.16
CA GLY A 82 0.35 -3.06 3.54
C GLY A 82 0.18 -4.57 3.68
N SER A 83 -0.19 -5.06 4.87
CA SER A 83 -0.45 -6.49 5.09
C SER A 83 -1.60 -7.08 4.27
N SER A 84 -2.49 -6.24 3.69
CA SER A 84 -3.61 -6.71 2.87
C SER A 84 -3.25 -6.91 1.39
N VAL A 85 -2.12 -6.35 0.94
CA VAL A 85 -1.68 -6.36 -0.46
C VAL A 85 -0.29 -6.97 -0.66
N SER A 86 0.41 -7.29 0.43
CA SER A 86 1.65 -8.07 0.45
C SER A 86 1.42 -9.55 0.14
#